data_AF-A0A6P8L9M6-F1
#
_entry.id   AF-A0A6P8L9M6-F1
#
_cell.length_a   1.000
_cell.length_b   1.000
_cell.length_c   1.000
_cell.angle_alpha   90.00
_cell.angle_beta   90.00
_cell.angle_gamma   90.00
#
_symmetry.space_group_name_H-M   'P 1'
#
loop_
_entity.id
_entity.type
_entity.pdbx_description
1 polymer ?
#
loop_
_entity_poly.entity_id
_entity_poly.type
_entity_poly.pdbx_seq_one_letter_code
_entity_poly.pdbx_strand_id
1 'polypeptide(L)'
;MELKRIEKKRKASYDGNLRRAMFPIYYLGKLCGVVPVRFYVHASEGCQARLNIIDLVYSLCVLILLLGAEIWGLWRDLKDGWEHSTRLKSRTAVIATCSDVLGVMSLTVVCIVGSPFRWKSLQLVINKLIEVDKKIGVSSTKKARRFTICLTICSLVYLWFNSSLDFYSWSRKAKNQTFADKGPINYAPLYVMYTVIISAEIQYSVATYNIGQRLVRLNSSLKSMLDTNNTNNSNNDDAIGYFRKFSETANDIGGKKGWNITPKRQLVLGSYRLSRKMDESKTYVNSISELIMVHSLLCDTVSLINTAFGVVLLAVTISCLLHLIITPYFLIVQANEKHEWIFLVVQAGWCIIHISRMLIIVQPSYSTVAEGKRTATLVSQLLSCCFEADVRRELEIFSLQLLHRPLEFSACGLFSLDRNLITSVRILDYSYEKQMHLSNT
;
A
#
# COMPACT_ATOMS: atom_id res chain seq x y z
N MET A 1 27.27 6.70 28.84
CA MET A 1 27.47 7.47 27.59
C MET A 1 27.42 6.60 26.33
N GLU A 2 27.94 5.38 26.38
CA GLU A 2 28.06 4.49 25.21
C GLU A 2 26.72 3.92 24.70
N LEU A 3 25.81 3.53 25.60
CA LEU A 3 24.44 3.12 25.27
C LEU A 3 23.65 4.19 24.50
N LYS A 4 23.69 5.44 24.97
CA LYS A 4 23.08 6.59 24.26
C LYS A 4 23.68 6.78 22.85
N ARG A 5 24.97 6.50 22.68
CA ARG A 5 25.66 6.61 21.37
C ARG A 5 25.22 5.49 20.42
N ILE A 6 25.08 4.26 20.92
CA ILE A 6 24.61 3.10 20.17
C ILE A 6 23.14 3.28 19.76
N GLU A 7 22.27 3.71 20.66
CA GLU A 7 20.86 4.01 20.36
C GLU A 7 20.73 5.12 19.31
N LYS A 8 21.52 6.20 19.43
CA LYS A 8 21.54 7.28 18.45
C LYS A 8 21.97 6.78 17.07
N LYS A 9 23.00 5.93 16.99
CA LYS A 9 23.48 5.31 15.74
C LYS A 9 22.43 4.38 15.14
N ARG A 10 21.71 3.61 15.97
CA ARG A 10 20.65 2.70 15.54
C ARG A 10 19.45 3.47 14.98
N LYS A 11 18.99 4.51 15.70
CA LYS A 11 17.92 5.44 15.27
C LYS A 11 18.23 6.07 13.91
N ALA A 12 19.45 6.55 13.70
CA ALA A 12 19.88 7.12 12.42
C ALA A 12 19.88 6.11 11.26
N SER A 13 20.18 4.83 11.55
CA SER A 13 20.17 3.76 10.55
C SER A 13 18.76 3.41 10.07
N TYR A 14 17.78 3.25 10.99
CA TYR A 14 16.38 3.00 10.64
C TYR A 14 15.82 4.13 9.77
N ASP A 15 16.14 5.35 10.18
CA ASP A 15 15.68 6.57 9.57
C ASP A 15 16.18 6.74 8.12
N GLY A 16 17.49 6.54 7.90
CA GLY A 16 18.09 6.63 6.56
C GLY A 16 17.58 5.55 5.59
N ASN A 17 17.22 4.37 6.13
CA ASN A 17 16.76 3.22 5.37
C ASN A 17 15.35 3.41 4.79
N LEU A 18 14.40 3.87 5.60
CA LEU A 18 13.03 4.15 5.15
C LEU A 18 13.02 5.29 4.12
N ARG A 19 13.81 6.34 4.36
CA ARG A 19 13.96 7.45 3.41
C ARG A 19 14.53 7.01 2.08
N ARG A 20 15.51 6.11 2.10
CA ARG A 20 16.13 5.60 0.86
C ARG A 20 15.13 4.85 -0.03
N ALA A 21 14.13 4.21 0.57
CA ALA A 21 13.05 3.58 -0.17
C ALA A 21 12.07 4.62 -0.77
N MET A 22 11.88 5.77 -0.13
CA MET A 22 10.92 6.81 -0.55
C MET A 22 11.49 7.84 -1.54
N PHE A 23 12.81 7.94 -1.73
CA PHE A 23 13.42 8.96 -2.61
C PHE A 23 12.87 9.01 -4.05
N PRO A 24 12.64 7.90 -4.77
CA PRO A 24 12.13 7.98 -6.14
C PRO A 24 10.79 8.73 -6.22
N ILE A 25 9.93 8.49 -5.23
CA ILE A 25 8.61 9.13 -5.13
C ILE A 25 8.76 10.59 -4.69
N TYR A 26 9.72 10.88 -3.82
CA TYR A 26 9.99 12.27 -3.42
C TYR A 26 10.30 13.15 -4.63
N TYR A 27 11.21 12.72 -5.52
CA TYR A 27 11.60 13.51 -6.68
C TYR A 27 10.47 13.61 -7.73
N LEU A 28 9.80 12.49 -8.03
CA LEU A 28 8.63 12.52 -8.92
C LEU A 28 7.53 13.41 -8.36
N GLY A 29 7.22 13.27 -7.07
CA GLY A 29 6.20 14.06 -6.41
C GLY A 29 6.55 15.55 -6.34
N LYS A 30 7.84 15.88 -6.20
CA LYS A 30 8.31 17.27 -6.23
C LYS A 30 8.15 17.88 -7.62
N LEU A 31 8.51 17.14 -8.68
CA LEU A 31 8.30 17.56 -10.07
C LEU A 31 6.81 17.77 -10.38
N CYS A 32 5.94 16.88 -9.89
CA CYS A 32 4.50 16.96 -10.11
C CYS A 32 3.78 17.97 -9.18
N GLY A 33 4.49 18.68 -8.30
CA GLY A 33 3.87 19.61 -7.35
C GLY A 33 3.02 18.95 -6.26
N VAL A 34 3.15 17.64 -6.04
CA VAL A 34 2.38 16.88 -5.02
C VAL A 34 3.19 16.62 -3.74
N VAL A 35 4.41 17.14 -3.64
CA VAL A 35 5.29 17.01 -2.46
C VAL A 35 5.96 18.36 -2.15
N PRO A 36 5.28 19.28 -1.45
CA PRO A 36 5.78 20.64 -1.17
C PRO A 36 6.71 20.70 0.06
N VAL A 37 7.70 19.79 0.13
CA VAL A 37 8.55 19.64 1.33
C VAL A 37 10.04 19.55 1.05
N ARG A 38 10.82 20.00 2.03
CA ARG A 38 12.28 19.81 2.07
C ARG A 38 12.69 19.02 3.29
N PHE A 39 13.69 18.18 3.08
CA PHE A 39 14.33 17.39 4.13
C PHE A 39 15.46 18.20 4.76
N TYR A 40 15.40 18.41 6.07
CA TYR A 40 16.44 19.06 6.85
C TYR A 40 17.09 18.05 7.79
N VAL A 41 18.40 17.83 7.65
CA VAL A 41 19.15 16.90 8.52
C VAL A 41 19.51 17.62 9.83
N HIS A 42 19.00 17.16 10.98
CA HIS A 42 19.43 17.63 12.29
C HIS A 42 20.42 16.63 12.93
N ALA A 43 21.52 17.16 13.48
CA ALA A 43 22.65 16.38 14.02
C ALA A 43 22.31 15.59 15.32
N SER A 44 21.21 15.91 16.00
CA SER A 44 20.79 15.28 17.26
C SER A 44 19.57 14.37 17.14
N GLU A 45 18.60 14.68 16.27
CA GLU A 45 17.27 14.03 16.28
C GLU A 45 16.88 13.24 15.03
N GLY A 46 17.69 13.30 13.96
CA GLY A 46 17.37 12.72 12.65
C GLY A 46 16.97 13.79 11.64
N CYS A 47 16.46 13.39 10.47
CA CYS A 47 16.12 14.34 9.41
C CYS A 47 14.62 14.74 9.48
N GLN A 48 14.29 16.01 9.70
CA GLN A 48 12.88 16.43 9.74
C GLN A 48 12.49 16.99 8.37
N ALA A 49 11.43 16.43 7.76
CA ALA A 49 10.81 17.08 6.62
C ALA A 49 9.90 18.20 7.11
N ARG A 50 9.97 19.37 6.48
CA ARG A 50 9.07 20.49 6.78
C ARG A 50 8.46 21.00 5.48
N LEU A 51 7.22 21.48 5.57
CA LEU A 51 6.57 22.23 4.50
C LEU A 51 7.46 23.42 4.15
N ASN A 52 7.63 23.66 2.86
CA ASN A 52 8.40 24.79 2.38
C ASN A 52 7.52 25.68 1.50
N ILE A 53 7.48 26.98 1.82
CA ILE A 53 6.62 27.95 1.15
C ILE A 53 6.97 28.02 -0.34
N ILE A 54 8.25 27.96 -0.70
CA ILE A 54 8.68 28.01 -2.12
C ILE A 54 8.13 26.80 -2.89
N ASP A 55 8.19 25.60 -2.30
CA ASP A 55 7.71 24.39 -2.97
C ASP A 55 6.17 24.36 -3.01
N LEU A 56 5.48 24.98 -2.04
CA LEU A 56 4.02 25.18 -2.07
C LEU A 56 3.59 26.18 -3.17
N VAL A 57 4.30 27.30 -3.31
CA VAL A 57 4.06 28.27 -4.39
C VAL A 57 4.29 27.60 -5.74
N TYR A 58 5.37 26.82 -5.88
CA TYR A 58 5.62 26.02 -7.08
C TYR A 58 4.46 25.06 -7.39
N SER A 59 3.97 24.30 -6.40
CA SER A 59 2.81 23.43 -6.56
C SER A 59 1.57 24.17 -7.09
N LEU A 60 1.28 25.37 -6.54
CA LEU A 60 0.16 26.20 -7.00
C LEU A 60 0.38 26.74 -8.41
N CYS A 61 1.60 27.16 -8.75
CA CYS A 61 1.94 27.59 -10.11
C CYS A 61 1.76 26.45 -11.12
N VAL A 62 2.23 25.24 -10.80
CA VAL A 62 2.03 24.04 -11.64
C VAL A 62 0.54 23.78 -11.84
N LEU A 63 -0.27 23.87 -10.78
CA LEU A 63 -1.71 23.69 -10.87
C LEU A 63 -2.37 24.73 -11.79
N ILE A 64 -2.08 26.02 -11.58
CA ILE A 64 -2.65 27.12 -12.39
C ILE A 64 -2.26 26.97 -13.85
N LEU A 65 -0.99 26.62 -14.14
CA LEU A 65 -0.50 26.41 -15.49
C LEU A 65 -1.21 25.22 -16.17
N LEU A 66 -1.36 24.09 -15.47
CA LEU A 66 -2.03 22.92 -16.03
C LEU A 66 -3.51 23.19 -16.30
N LEU A 67 -4.23 23.78 -15.33
CA LEU A 67 -5.65 24.12 -15.51
C LEU A 67 -5.84 25.16 -16.61
N GLY A 68 -5.02 26.20 -16.62
CA GLY A 68 -5.08 27.25 -17.64
C GLY A 68 -4.80 26.71 -19.04
N ALA A 69 -3.77 25.86 -19.18
CA ALA A 69 -3.43 25.24 -20.45
C ALA A 69 -4.54 24.29 -20.96
N GLU A 70 -5.16 23.52 -20.07
CA GLU A 70 -6.26 22.61 -20.43
C GLU A 70 -7.52 23.38 -20.84
N ILE A 71 -7.92 24.40 -20.05
CA ILE A 71 -9.08 25.25 -20.39
C ILE A 71 -8.84 25.95 -21.73
N TRP A 72 -7.63 26.49 -21.93
CA TRP A 72 -7.26 27.14 -23.19
C TRP A 72 -7.26 26.16 -24.37
N GLY A 73 -6.72 24.96 -24.18
CA GLY A 73 -6.70 23.90 -25.18
C GLY A 73 -8.10 23.45 -25.59
N LEU A 74 -8.97 23.22 -24.61
CA LEU A 74 -10.38 22.85 -24.84
C LEU A 74 -11.15 23.97 -25.54
N TRP A 75 -10.95 25.22 -25.11
CA TRP A 75 -11.54 26.39 -25.79
C TRP A 75 -11.07 26.48 -27.25
N ARG A 76 -9.77 26.32 -27.51
CA ARG A 76 -9.21 26.38 -28.87
C ARG A 76 -9.77 25.27 -29.77
N ASP A 77 -10.00 24.08 -29.22
CA ASP A 77 -10.62 22.99 -29.97
C ASP A 77 -12.10 23.28 -30.30
N LEU A 78 -12.86 23.86 -29.35
CA LEU A 78 -14.31 24.06 -29.46
C LEU A 78 -14.77 25.41 -30.05
N LYS A 79 -13.91 26.43 -30.10
CA LYS A 79 -14.31 27.82 -30.44
C LYS A 79 -14.98 27.98 -31.81
N ASP A 80 -14.69 27.10 -32.77
CA ASP A 80 -15.23 27.15 -34.14
C ASP A 80 -16.41 26.19 -34.33
N GLY A 81 -16.90 25.55 -33.26
CA GLY A 81 -17.87 24.47 -33.32
C GLY A 81 -17.24 23.10 -33.11
N TRP A 82 -17.99 22.18 -32.52
CA TRP A 82 -17.50 20.82 -32.22
C TRP A 82 -17.36 19.98 -33.49
N GLU A 83 -18.04 20.35 -34.57
CA GLU A 83 -17.97 19.72 -35.89
C GLU A 83 -16.56 19.84 -36.52
N HIS A 84 -15.80 20.86 -36.12
CA HIS A 84 -14.42 21.10 -36.54
C HIS A 84 -13.38 20.59 -35.54
N SER A 85 -13.81 19.91 -34.47
CA SER A 85 -12.91 19.32 -33.48
C SER A 85 -12.05 18.23 -34.10
N THR A 86 -10.85 18.04 -33.55
CA THR A 86 -10.02 16.86 -33.88
C THR A 86 -10.60 15.55 -33.36
N ARG A 87 -11.33 15.59 -32.24
CA ARG A 87 -11.67 14.42 -31.44
C ARG A 87 -13.17 14.19 -31.31
N LEU A 88 -13.99 15.23 -31.50
CA LEU A 88 -15.43 15.22 -31.25
C LEU A 88 -16.20 15.01 -32.55
N LYS A 89 -16.90 13.87 -32.67
CA LYS A 89 -17.72 13.52 -33.85
C LYS A 89 -19.23 13.56 -33.61
N SER A 90 -19.67 13.74 -32.36
CA SER A 90 -21.08 13.75 -31.99
C SER A 90 -21.32 14.55 -30.72
N ARG A 91 -22.56 14.96 -30.49
CA ARG A 91 -22.96 15.64 -29.24
C ARG A 91 -22.67 14.80 -28.00
N THR A 92 -22.85 13.48 -28.07
CA THR A 92 -22.51 12.56 -26.98
C THR A 92 -21.01 12.52 -26.72
N ALA A 93 -20.18 12.55 -27.77
CA ALA A 93 -18.73 12.63 -27.64
C ALA A 93 -18.27 13.94 -26.97
N VAL A 94 -18.95 15.06 -27.26
CA VAL A 94 -18.69 16.35 -26.59
C VAL A 94 -18.94 16.22 -25.09
N ILE A 95 -20.10 15.71 -24.68
CA ILE A 95 -20.46 15.55 -23.26
C ILE A 95 -19.47 14.62 -22.56
N ALA A 96 -19.14 13.48 -23.17
CA ALA A 96 -18.22 12.50 -22.62
C ALA A 96 -16.79 13.08 -22.45
N THR A 97 -16.28 13.80 -23.46
CA THR A 97 -14.95 14.40 -23.40
C THR A 97 -14.89 15.55 -22.40
N CYS A 98 -15.89 16.43 -22.36
CA CYS A 98 -15.94 17.50 -21.36
C CYS A 98 -16.02 16.93 -19.93
N SER A 99 -16.77 15.85 -19.74
CA SER A 99 -16.86 15.16 -18.44
C SER A 99 -15.52 14.54 -18.03
N ASP A 100 -14.80 13.94 -18.98
CA ASP A 100 -13.46 13.39 -18.79
C ASP A 100 -12.47 14.49 -18.38
N VAL A 101 -12.38 15.56 -19.17
CA VAL A 101 -11.51 16.72 -18.92
C VAL A 101 -11.78 17.31 -17.53
N LEU A 102 -13.06 17.58 -17.21
CA LEU A 102 -13.45 18.12 -15.91
C LEU A 102 -13.10 17.16 -14.76
N GLY A 103 -13.26 15.85 -14.97
CA GLY A 103 -12.90 14.81 -14.00
C GLY A 103 -11.39 14.79 -13.72
N VAL A 104 -10.56 14.83 -14.75
CA VAL A 104 -9.09 14.86 -14.65
C VAL A 104 -8.61 16.16 -14.01
N MET A 105 -9.17 17.31 -14.40
CA MET A 105 -8.86 18.61 -13.79
C MET A 105 -9.19 18.60 -12.30
N SER A 106 -10.40 18.18 -11.93
CA SER A 106 -10.86 18.10 -10.54
C SER A 106 -9.96 17.19 -9.70
N LEU A 107 -9.59 16.03 -10.24
CA LEU A 107 -8.71 15.10 -9.55
C LEU A 107 -7.29 15.67 -9.37
N THR A 108 -6.79 16.42 -10.34
CA THR A 108 -5.52 17.13 -10.26
C THR A 108 -5.54 18.19 -9.15
N VAL A 109 -6.64 18.95 -9.03
CA VAL A 109 -6.85 19.90 -7.93
C VAL A 109 -6.77 19.17 -6.58
N VAL A 110 -7.55 18.10 -6.41
CA VAL A 110 -7.58 17.28 -5.19
C VAL A 110 -6.18 16.78 -4.83
N CYS A 111 -5.40 16.33 -5.82
CA CYS A 111 -4.04 15.82 -5.60
C CYS A 111 -3.05 16.89 -5.15
N ILE A 112 -3.02 18.05 -5.83
CA ILE A 112 -2.07 19.13 -5.54
C ILE A 112 -2.46 19.90 -4.27
N VAL A 113 -3.72 20.36 -4.17
CA VAL A 113 -4.20 21.13 -3.01
C VAL A 113 -4.23 20.28 -1.73
N GLY A 114 -4.50 18.97 -1.86
CA GLY A 114 -4.44 18.03 -0.74
C GLY A 114 -3.03 17.67 -0.28
N SER A 115 -1.98 17.96 -1.07
CA SER A 115 -0.60 17.55 -0.77
C SER A 115 -0.02 18.02 0.59
N PRO A 116 -0.17 19.29 1.03
CA PRO A 116 0.38 19.72 2.32
C PRO A 116 -0.29 19.03 3.51
N PHE A 117 -1.59 18.76 3.43
CA PHE A 117 -2.34 18.06 4.47
C PHE A 117 -1.93 16.59 4.54
N ARG A 118 -1.84 15.93 3.38
CA ARG A 118 -1.34 14.55 3.25
C ARG A 118 0.05 14.38 3.84
N TRP A 119 0.94 15.34 3.58
CA TRP A 119 2.30 15.26 4.08
C TRP A 119 2.37 15.26 5.61
N LYS A 120 1.56 16.08 6.29
CA LYS A 120 1.52 16.10 7.76
C LYS A 120 1.20 14.71 8.33
N SER A 121 0.19 14.04 7.77
CA SER A 121 -0.18 12.67 8.16
C SER A 121 0.89 11.65 7.79
N LEU A 122 1.47 11.74 6.58
CA LEU A 122 2.57 10.86 6.15
C LEU A 122 3.81 10.97 7.05
N GLN A 123 4.11 12.17 7.55
CA GLN A 123 5.22 12.36 8.49
C GLN A 123 4.96 11.65 9.83
N LEU A 124 3.72 11.70 10.33
CA LEU A 124 3.33 10.93 11.52
C LEU A 124 3.41 9.42 11.25
N VAL A 125 2.98 8.97 10.08
CA VAL A 125 3.13 7.57 9.65
C VAL A 125 4.60 7.16 9.66
N ILE A 126 5.49 7.91 9.01
CA ILE A 126 6.93 7.65 8.98
C ILE A 126 7.49 7.52 10.41
N ASN A 127 7.13 8.44 11.31
CA ASN A 127 7.61 8.41 12.70
C ASN A 127 7.15 7.13 13.44
N LYS A 128 5.88 6.75 13.31
CA LYS A 128 5.34 5.50 13.88
C LYS A 128 6.01 4.27 13.26
N LEU A 129 6.28 4.26 11.94
CA LEU A 129 6.98 3.15 11.27
C LEU A 129 8.44 3.02 11.73
N ILE A 130 9.12 4.13 12.03
CA ILE A 130 10.46 4.10 12.63
C ILE A 130 10.41 3.52 14.05
N GLU A 131 9.36 3.84 14.83
CA GLU A 131 9.15 3.24 16.14
C GLU A 131 8.92 1.72 16.04
N VAL A 132 8.09 1.29 15.10
CA VAL A 132 7.88 -0.13 14.79
C VAL A 132 9.20 -0.81 14.44
N ASP A 133 10.01 -0.21 13.55
CA ASP A 133 11.29 -0.79 13.13
C ASP A 133 12.30 -0.94 14.29
N LYS A 134 12.20 -0.12 15.35
CA LYS A 134 13.03 -0.28 16.55
C LYS A 134 12.64 -1.52 17.35
N LYS A 135 11.36 -1.89 17.37
CA LYS A 135 10.82 -3.03 18.11
C LYS A 135 11.03 -4.35 17.37
N ILE A 136 10.68 -4.43 16.08
CA ILE A 136 10.74 -5.68 15.28
C ILE A 136 11.92 -5.76 14.31
N GLY A 137 12.82 -4.76 14.31
CA GLY A 137 13.97 -4.67 13.41
C GLY A 137 13.64 -4.11 12.01
N VAL A 138 14.69 -3.67 11.27
CA VAL A 138 14.57 -2.90 10.01
C VAL A 138 13.97 -3.75 8.88
N SER A 139 12.78 -3.42 8.34
CA SER A 139 12.20 -4.04 7.13
C SER A 139 13.21 -4.17 5.97
N SER A 140 13.08 -5.16 5.07
CA SER A 140 14.04 -5.33 3.96
C SER A 140 13.98 -4.12 3.02
N THR A 141 14.85 -3.14 3.25
CA THR A 141 14.84 -1.85 2.53
C THR A 141 15.12 -2.01 1.04
N LYS A 142 15.87 -3.05 0.68
CA LYS A 142 16.14 -3.42 -0.71
C LYS A 142 14.86 -3.84 -1.44
N LYS A 143 13.99 -4.66 -0.81
CA LYS A 143 12.73 -5.10 -1.42
C LYS A 143 11.76 -3.93 -1.59
N ALA A 144 11.57 -3.12 -0.55
CA ALA A 144 10.70 -1.94 -0.62
C ALA A 144 11.17 -0.92 -1.67
N ARG A 145 12.47 -0.63 -1.72
CA ARG A 145 13.03 0.26 -2.74
C ARG A 145 12.85 -0.28 -4.17
N ARG A 146 13.08 -1.58 -4.39
CA ARG A 146 12.87 -2.22 -5.71
C ARG A 146 11.40 -2.14 -6.13
N PHE A 147 10.48 -2.43 -5.22
CA PHE A 147 9.04 -2.29 -5.45
C PHE A 147 8.69 -0.85 -5.87
N THR A 148 9.15 0.15 -5.10
CA THR A 148 8.91 1.56 -5.41
C THR A 148 9.46 1.97 -6.78
N ILE A 149 10.70 1.60 -7.10
CA ILE A 149 11.33 1.95 -8.38
C ILE A 149 10.59 1.26 -9.53
N CYS A 150 10.33 -0.05 -9.41
CA CYS A 150 9.66 -0.83 -10.44
C CYS A 150 8.25 -0.29 -10.71
N LEU A 151 7.44 -0.10 -9.67
CA LEU A 151 6.09 0.45 -9.78
C LEU A 151 6.12 1.83 -10.46
N THR A 152 7.02 2.72 -10.03
CA THR A 152 7.11 4.07 -10.59
C THR A 152 7.52 4.06 -12.06
N ILE A 153 8.58 3.31 -12.42
CA ILE A 153 9.06 3.24 -13.80
C ILE A 153 8.03 2.58 -14.70
N CYS A 154 7.47 1.44 -14.30
CA CYS A 154 6.47 0.73 -15.10
C CYS A 154 5.23 1.59 -15.35
N SER A 155 4.70 2.27 -14.32
CA SER A 155 3.54 3.14 -14.48
C SER A 155 3.83 4.35 -15.38
N LEU A 156 4.99 5.00 -15.23
CA LEU A 156 5.34 6.16 -16.06
C LEU A 156 5.65 5.77 -17.51
N VAL A 157 6.43 4.70 -17.72
CA VAL A 157 6.74 4.21 -19.07
C VAL A 157 5.46 3.83 -19.80
N TYR A 158 4.55 3.11 -19.13
CA TYR A 158 3.29 2.72 -19.74
C TYR A 158 2.39 3.92 -20.06
N LEU A 159 2.24 4.86 -19.12
CA LEU A 159 1.48 6.10 -19.35
C LEU A 159 2.02 6.87 -20.55
N TRP A 160 3.32 7.20 -20.55
CA TRP A 160 3.91 8.04 -21.59
C TRP A 160 3.99 7.34 -22.94
N PHE A 161 4.19 6.01 -22.97
CA PHE A 161 4.11 5.23 -24.20
C PHE A 161 2.70 5.32 -24.80
N ASN A 162 1.66 5.08 -24.00
CA ASN A 162 0.28 5.15 -24.47
C ASN A 162 -0.12 6.60 -24.87
N SER A 163 0.29 7.60 -24.10
CA SER A 163 0.06 9.02 -24.43
C SER A 163 0.76 9.42 -25.74
N SER A 164 1.97 8.92 -25.99
CA SER A 164 2.68 9.19 -27.24
C SER A 164 1.99 8.55 -28.44
N LEU A 165 1.49 7.31 -28.28
CA LEU A 165 0.71 6.65 -29.32
C LEU A 165 -0.64 7.35 -29.58
N ASP A 166 -1.32 7.81 -28.53
CA ASP A 166 -2.57 8.58 -28.65
C ASP A 166 -2.32 9.91 -29.38
N PHE A 167 -1.30 10.65 -28.96
CA PHE A 167 -0.90 11.89 -29.62
C PHE A 167 -0.55 11.67 -31.10
N TYR A 168 0.21 10.61 -31.40
CA TYR A 168 0.56 10.25 -32.77
C TYR A 168 -0.67 9.89 -33.62
N SER A 169 -1.58 9.07 -33.07
CA SER A 169 -2.82 8.65 -33.73
C SER A 169 -3.67 9.87 -34.13
N TRP A 170 -3.86 10.81 -33.20
CA TRP A 170 -4.60 12.03 -33.46
C TRP A 170 -3.84 13.03 -34.34
N SER A 171 -2.52 13.08 -34.27
CA SER A 171 -1.71 13.91 -35.17
C SER A 171 -1.87 13.47 -36.62
N ARG A 172 -1.90 12.15 -36.87
CA ARG A 172 -2.17 11.60 -38.21
C ARG A 172 -3.54 12.01 -38.73
N LYS A 173 -4.58 12.01 -37.88
CA LYS A 173 -5.94 12.47 -38.24
C LYS A 173 -6.00 13.98 -38.49
N ALA A 174 -5.30 14.76 -37.68
CA ALA A 174 -5.29 16.22 -37.77
C ALA A 174 -4.64 16.76 -39.06
N LYS A 175 -3.75 16.01 -39.72
CA LYS A 175 -3.15 16.42 -41.01
C LYS A 175 -4.16 16.68 -42.12
N ASN A 176 -5.35 16.11 -42.01
CA ASN A 176 -6.42 16.27 -42.99
C ASN A 176 -7.39 17.41 -42.62
N GLN A 177 -7.14 18.15 -41.53
CA GLN A 177 -7.99 19.25 -41.10
C GLN A 177 -7.61 20.57 -41.75
N THR A 178 -8.62 21.39 -42.00
CA THR A 178 -8.52 22.71 -42.63
C THR A 178 -7.99 23.79 -41.69
N PHE A 179 -8.17 23.63 -40.39
CA PHE A 179 -7.82 24.62 -39.38
C PHE A 179 -6.48 24.29 -38.70
N ALA A 180 -5.52 25.23 -38.77
CA ALA A 180 -4.14 25.02 -38.30
C ALA A 180 -4.00 24.90 -36.76
N ASP A 181 -5.01 25.33 -36.01
CA ASP A 181 -5.04 25.32 -34.55
C ASP A 181 -5.79 24.12 -33.95
N LYS A 182 -6.31 23.24 -34.81
CA LYS A 182 -6.92 21.97 -34.42
C LYS A 182 -5.85 20.89 -34.42
N GLY A 183 -5.70 20.21 -33.29
CA GLY A 183 -4.67 19.20 -33.15
C GLY A 183 -4.69 18.53 -31.79
N PRO A 184 -3.99 17.39 -31.66
CA PRO A 184 -3.82 16.70 -30.37
C PRO A 184 -3.13 17.58 -29.31
N ILE A 185 -2.43 18.63 -29.75
CA ILE A 185 -1.79 19.61 -28.85
C ILE A 185 -2.80 20.31 -27.93
N ASN A 186 -4.09 20.40 -28.30
CA ASN A 186 -5.16 20.94 -27.46
C ASN A 186 -5.38 20.12 -26.18
N TYR A 187 -5.05 18.83 -26.21
CA TYR A 187 -5.27 17.88 -25.12
C TYR A 187 -3.97 17.45 -24.44
N ALA A 188 -2.82 18.02 -24.83
CA ALA A 188 -1.53 17.69 -24.26
C ALA A 188 -1.44 17.88 -22.71
N PRO A 189 -2.09 18.90 -22.10
CA PRO A 189 -2.05 19.06 -20.65
C PRO A 189 -2.68 17.89 -19.89
N LEU A 190 -3.69 17.19 -20.45
CA LEU A 190 -4.27 15.98 -19.84
C LEU A 190 -3.23 14.90 -19.54
N TYR A 191 -2.30 14.62 -20.46
CA TYR A 191 -1.26 13.59 -20.24
C TYR A 191 -0.33 13.96 -19.07
N VAL A 192 -0.04 15.25 -18.90
CA VAL A 192 0.73 15.76 -17.76
C VAL A 192 -0.09 15.67 -16.46
N MET A 193 -1.38 16.00 -16.50
CA MET A 193 -2.28 15.82 -15.36
C MET A 193 -2.37 14.34 -14.91
N TYR A 194 -2.44 13.38 -15.83
CA TYR A 194 -2.37 11.96 -15.48
C TYR A 194 -1.05 11.59 -14.78
N THR A 195 0.06 12.22 -15.15
CA THR A 195 1.34 12.02 -14.43
C THR A 195 1.24 12.49 -12.97
N VAL A 196 0.59 13.63 -12.71
CA VAL A 196 0.32 14.14 -11.35
C VAL A 196 -0.56 13.15 -10.57
N ILE A 197 -1.62 12.64 -11.20
CA ILE A 197 -2.56 11.70 -10.59
C ILE A 197 -1.87 10.38 -10.23
N ILE A 198 -1.16 9.76 -11.18
CA ILE A 198 -0.43 8.51 -10.95
C ILE A 198 0.65 8.71 -9.88
N SER A 199 1.31 9.86 -9.81
CA SER A 199 2.26 10.19 -8.75
C SER A 199 1.61 10.16 -7.35
N ALA A 200 0.38 10.66 -7.22
CA ALA A 200 -0.38 10.59 -5.97
C ALA A 200 -0.85 9.16 -5.62
N GLU A 201 -1.24 8.36 -6.61
CA GLU A 201 -1.63 6.95 -6.45
C GLU A 201 -0.44 6.08 -6.01
N ILE A 202 0.75 6.30 -6.60
CA ILE A 202 1.99 5.62 -6.23
C ILE A 202 2.38 5.96 -4.78
N GLN A 203 2.24 7.22 -4.35
CA GLN A 203 2.49 7.61 -2.96
C GLN A 203 1.66 6.80 -1.98
N TYR A 204 0.35 6.66 -2.25
CA TYR A 204 -0.54 5.81 -1.46
C TYR A 204 -0.06 4.36 -1.47
N SER A 205 0.15 3.80 -2.66
CA SER A 205 0.53 2.39 -2.85
C SER A 205 1.79 2.03 -2.07
N VAL A 206 2.81 2.89 -2.11
CA VAL A 206 4.07 2.67 -1.40
C VAL A 206 3.94 2.86 0.10
N ALA A 207 3.16 3.83 0.57
CA ALA A 207 2.90 3.99 1.99
C ALA A 207 2.21 2.74 2.58
N THR A 208 1.17 2.26 1.91
CA THR A 208 0.45 1.05 2.28
C THR A 208 1.33 -0.19 2.22
N TYR A 209 2.10 -0.38 1.14
CA TYR A 209 3.04 -1.49 1.03
C TYR A 209 4.06 -1.54 2.18
N ASN A 210 4.55 -0.38 2.63
CA ASN A 210 5.49 -0.30 3.75
C ASN A 210 4.88 -0.74 5.09
N ILE A 211 3.59 -0.50 5.30
CA ILE A 211 2.84 -1.02 6.46
C ILE A 211 2.74 -2.54 6.35
N GLY A 212 2.33 -3.04 5.18
CA GLY A 212 2.24 -4.49 4.91
C GLY A 212 3.55 -5.24 5.17
N GLN A 213 4.70 -4.70 4.75
CA GLN A 213 6.01 -5.32 5.01
C GLN A 213 6.33 -5.47 6.51
N ARG A 214 5.81 -4.59 7.38
CA ARG A 214 5.99 -4.68 8.84
C ARG A 214 5.01 -5.66 9.48
N LEU A 215 3.80 -5.78 8.94
CA LEU A 215 2.88 -6.86 9.33
C LEU A 215 3.45 -8.24 8.98
N VAL A 216 4.03 -8.42 7.78
CA VAL A 216 4.73 -9.68 7.41
C VAL A 216 5.80 -10.06 8.44
N ARG A 217 6.50 -9.06 8.99
CA ARG A 217 7.53 -9.28 9.99
C ARG A 217 6.99 -9.60 11.36
N LEU A 218 5.95 -8.88 11.79
CA LEU A 218 5.21 -9.24 12.99
C LEU A 218 4.75 -10.71 12.89
N ASN A 219 4.20 -11.11 11.74
CA ASN A 219 3.79 -12.49 11.47
C ASN A 219 4.96 -13.47 11.48
N SER A 220 6.14 -13.06 11.00
CA SER A 220 7.35 -13.89 11.05
C SER A 220 7.81 -14.11 12.49
N SER A 221 7.75 -13.08 13.35
CA SER A 221 8.05 -13.20 14.77
C SER A 221 7.07 -14.13 15.49
N LEU A 222 5.76 -13.93 15.28
CA LEU A 222 4.73 -14.81 15.84
C LEU A 222 4.89 -16.26 15.40
N LYS A 223 5.19 -16.48 14.11
CA LYS A 223 5.44 -17.83 13.59
C LYS A 223 6.66 -18.47 14.24
N SER A 224 7.77 -17.73 14.37
CA SER A 224 8.97 -18.24 15.06
C SER A 224 8.68 -18.64 16.51
N MET A 225 7.83 -17.89 17.19
CA MET A 225 7.39 -18.19 18.55
C MET A 225 6.54 -19.47 18.59
N LEU A 226 5.62 -19.64 17.65
CA LEU A 226 4.80 -20.85 17.50
C LEU A 226 5.66 -22.10 17.25
N ASP A 227 6.61 -22.00 16.31
CA ASP A 227 7.52 -23.10 15.96
C ASP A 227 8.41 -23.50 17.15
N THR A 228 8.86 -22.52 17.94
CA THR A 228 9.65 -22.75 19.16
C THR A 228 8.82 -23.47 20.24
N ASN A 229 7.57 -23.05 20.44
CA ASN A 229 6.68 -23.68 21.43
C ASN A 229 6.36 -25.14 21.06
N ASN A 230 6.08 -25.40 19.78
CA ASN A 230 5.85 -26.76 19.28
C ASN A 230 7.08 -27.68 19.49
N THR A 231 8.28 -27.15 19.21
CA THR A 231 9.53 -27.89 19.42
C THR A 231 9.75 -28.22 20.90
N ASN A 232 9.52 -27.25 21.80
CA ASN A 232 9.66 -27.45 23.24
C ASN A 232 8.68 -28.49 23.78
N ASN A 233 7.43 -28.49 23.31
CA ASN A 233 6.44 -29.50 23.69
C ASN A 233 6.87 -30.90 23.23
N SER A 234 7.31 -31.06 21.98
CA SER A 234 7.81 -32.36 21.48
C SER A 234 9.00 -32.89 22.28
N ASN A 235 9.98 -32.05 22.61
CA ASN A 235 11.14 -32.45 23.40
C ASN A 235 10.77 -32.88 24.83
N ASN A 236 9.76 -32.22 25.42
CA ASN A 236 9.27 -32.58 26.75
C ASN A 236 8.55 -33.94 26.73
N ASP A 237 7.73 -34.20 25.71
CA ASP A 237 7.05 -35.49 25.53
C ASP A 237 8.06 -36.63 25.35
N ASP A 238 9.10 -36.41 24.54
CA ASP A 238 10.20 -37.37 24.35
C ASP A 238 10.94 -37.63 25.67
N ALA A 239 11.32 -36.57 26.40
CA ALA A 239 12.02 -36.70 27.68
C ALA A 239 11.18 -37.44 28.72
N ILE A 240 9.87 -37.16 28.81
CA ILE A 240 8.94 -37.90 29.68
C ILE A 240 8.88 -39.37 29.26
N GLY A 241 8.86 -39.66 27.96
CA GLY A 241 8.96 -41.02 27.43
C GLY A 241 10.24 -41.74 27.86
N TYR A 242 11.40 -41.09 27.74
CA TYR A 242 12.68 -41.64 28.20
C TYR A 242 12.70 -41.88 29.72
N PHE A 243 12.21 -40.95 30.54
CA PHE A 243 12.14 -41.12 31.99
C PHE A 243 11.18 -42.24 32.41
N ARG A 244 10.03 -42.37 31.74
CA ARG A 244 9.08 -43.47 31.97
C ARG A 244 9.73 -44.81 31.68
N LYS A 245 10.42 -44.94 30.55
CA LYS A 245 11.17 -46.16 30.18
C LYS A 245 12.29 -46.49 31.18
N PHE A 246 12.99 -45.48 31.69
CA PHE A 246 14.01 -45.66 32.73
C PHE A 246 13.41 -46.12 34.07
N SER A 247 12.25 -45.57 34.46
CA SER A 247 11.52 -45.97 35.66
C SER A 247 10.98 -47.39 35.56
N GLU A 248 10.47 -47.79 34.39
CA GLU A 248 10.02 -49.15 34.12
C GLU A 248 11.20 -50.14 34.21
N THR A 249 12.35 -49.77 33.64
CA THR A 249 13.58 -50.58 33.71
C THR A 249 14.14 -50.68 35.15
N ALA A 250 13.99 -49.62 35.96
CA ALA A 250 14.44 -49.62 37.35
C ALA A 250 13.54 -50.46 38.28
N ASN A 251 12.23 -50.51 38.01
CA ASN A 251 11.29 -51.36 38.76
C ASN A 251 11.50 -52.86 38.48
N ASP A 252 12.03 -53.22 37.31
CA ASP A 252 12.41 -54.61 36.98
C ASP A 252 13.71 -55.07 37.68
N ILE A 253 14.51 -54.13 38.23
CA ILE A 253 15.74 -54.41 38.99
C ILE A 253 15.45 -54.35 40.50
N GLY A 254 14.25 -54.79 40.90
CA GLY A 254 13.84 -54.99 42.28
C GLY A 254 14.57 -56.16 42.95
N GLY A 255 15.88 -56.04 43.13
CA GLY A 255 16.72 -57.09 43.70
C GLY A 255 18.11 -56.62 44.10
N LYS A 256 18.20 -56.01 45.30
CA LYS A 256 19.38 -55.78 46.14
C LYS A 256 20.14 -54.45 46.05
N LYS A 257 20.23 -53.88 47.26
CA LYS A 257 21.23 -52.99 47.88
C LYS A 257 21.17 -51.50 47.54
N GLY A 258 21.01 -50.74 48.62
CA GLY A 258 20.78 -49.31 48.62
C GLY A 258 21.99 -48.50 48.18
N TRP A 259 21.68 -47.47 47.42
CA TRP A 259 22.58 -46.37 47.10
C TRP A 259 21.85 -45.07 47.45
N ASN A 260 22.23 -44.45 48.56
CA ASN A 260 21.85 -43.08 48.89
C ASN A 260 22.67 -42.13 48.02
N ILE A 261 22.31 -42.01 46.73
CA ILE A 261 22.93 -41.03 45.83
C ILE A 261 21.86 -40.11 45.22
N THR A 262 22.00 -38.81 45.54
CA THR A 262 21.54 -37.62 44.78
C THR A 262 20.10 -37.07 44.85
N PRO A 263 19.51 -36.77 46.04
CA PRO A 263 18.38 -35.83 46.11
C PRO A 263 18.84 -34.37 45.89
N LYS A 264 19.99 -33.97 46.46
CA LYS A 264 20.48 -32.58 46.45
C LYS A 264 20.83 -32.08 45.05
N ARG A 265 21.45 -32.90 44.19
CA ARG A 265 21.82 -32.51 42.83
C ARG A 265 20.59 -32.35 41.93
N GLN A 266 19.55 -33.16 42.16
CA GLN A 266 18.27 -33.09 41.46
C GLN A 266 17.46 -31.86 41.88
N LEU A 267 17.45 -31.51 43.18
CA LEU A 267 16.76 -30.33 43.71
C LEU A 267 17.41 -29.02 43.24
N VAL A 268 18.76 -28.97 43.22
CA VAL A 268 19.52 -27.83 42.70
C VAL A 268 19.33 -27.69 41.18
N LEU A 269 19.37 -28.80 40.42
CA LEU A 269 19.08 -28.75 38.99
C LEU A 269 17.62 -28.34 38.72
N GLY A 270 16.68 -28.74 39.60
CA GLY A 270 15.28 -28.34 39.56
C GLY A 270 15.08 -26.84 39.82
N SER A 271 15.78 -26.25 40.80
CA SER A 271 15.70 -24.81 41.06
C SER A 271 16.32 -23.97 39.94
N TYR A 272 17.45 -24.39 39.36
CA TYR A 272 18.02 -23.76 38.17
C TYR A 272 17.08 -23.88 36.95
N ARG A 273 16.46 -25.05 36.73
CA ARG A 273 15.48 -25.24 35.63
C ARG A 273 14.23 -24.38 35.81
N LEU A 274 13.72 -24.26 37.04
CA LEU A 274 12.55 -23.42 37.35
C LEU A 274 12.86 -21.93 37.17
N SER A 275 14.01 -21.47 37.67
CA SER A 275 14.47 -20.09 37.48
C SER A 275 14.68 -19.77 36.00
N ARG A 276 15.26 -20.69 35.22
CA ARG A 276 15.41 -20.53 33.77
C ARG A 276 14.06 -20.50 33.05
N LYS A 277 13.12 -21.37 33.43
CA LYS A 277 11.76 -21.39 32.86
C LYS A 277 10.99 -20.09 33.15
N MET A 278 11.13 -19.53 34.35
CA MET A 278 10.56 -18.22 34.70
C MET A 278 11.19 -17.06 33.91
N ASP A 279 12.50 -17.11 33.65
CA ASP A 279 13.18 -16.06 32.87
C ASP A 279 12.83 -16.14 31.36
N GLU A 280 12.72 -17.37 30.84
CA GLU A 280 12.24 -17.65 29.48
C GLU A 280 10.79 -17.20 29.28
N SER A 281 9.90 -17.49 30.24
CA SER A 281 8.49 -17.08 30.13
C SER A 281 8.30 -15.58 30.25
N LYS A 282 9.03 -14.91 31.16
CA LYS A 282 9.04 -13.46 31.25
C LYS A 282 9.53 -12.79 29.96
N THR A 283 10.56 -13.37 29.34
CA THR A 283 11.06 -12.90 28.03
C THR A 283 10.02 -13.08 26.92
N TYR A 284 9.28 -14.19 26.94
CA TYR A 284 8.23 -14.49 25.98
C TYR A 284 7.00 -13.55 26.14
N VAL A 285 6.57 -13.30 27.38
CA VAL A 285 5.53 -12.32 27.73
C VAL A 285 5.89 -10.93 27.22
N ASN A 286 7.11 -10.47 27.51
CA ASN A 286 7.60 -9.17 27.03
C ASN A 286 7.61 -9.10 25.49
N SER A 287 7.99 -10.18 24.82
CA SER A 287 7.99 -10.26 23.36
C SER A 287 6.58 -10.13 22.78
N ILE A 288 5.58 -10.82 23.35
CA ILE A 288 4.17 -10.68 22.93
C ILE A 288 3.68 -9.26 23.15
N SER A 289 3.95 -8.69 24.32
CA SER A 289 3.56 -7.31 24.65
C SER A 289 4.15 -6.30 23.66
N GLU A 290 5.40 -6.49 23.22
CA GLU A 290 5.99 -5.68 22.15
C GLU A 290 5.26 -5.85 20.81
N LEU A 291 4.87 -7.06 20.43
CA LEU A 291 4.12 -7.32 19.19
C LEU A 291 2.70 -6.74 19.23
N ILE A 292 2.02 -6.77 20.37
CA ILE A 292 0.73 -6.08 20.62
C ILE A 292 0.88 -4.58 20.35
N MET A 293 1.91 -3.97 20.93
CA MET A 293 2.21 -2.55 20.74
C MET A 293 2.54 -2.23 19.28
N VAL A 294 3.29 -3.09 18.60
CA VAL A 294 3.61 -2.94 17.17
C VAL A 294 2.36 -3.02 16.32
N HIS A 295 1.48 -3.99 16.56
CA HIS A 295 0.20 -4.08 15.86
C HIS A 295 -0.64 -2.82 16.08
N SER A 296 -0.69 -2.31 17.32
CA SER A 296 -1.41 -1.07 17.66
C SER A 296 -0.89 0.13 16.86
N LEU A 297 0.43 0.30 16.80
CA LEU A 297 1.07 1.34 16.01
C LEU A 297 0.77 1.19 14.51
N LEU A 298 0.75 -0.05 13.99
CA LEU A 298 0.42 -0.31 12.59
C LEU A 298 -1.05 0.02 12.29
N CYS A 299 -2.00 -0.33 13.17
CA CYS A 299 -3.40 0.09 13.05
C CYS A 299 -3.54 1.62 13.04
N ASP A 300 -2.82 2.33 13.91
CA ASP A 300 -2.80 3.79 13.91
C ASP A 300 -2.25 4.36 12.58
N THR A 301 -1.21 3.73 12.01
CA THR A 301 -0.68 4.16 10.71
C THR A 301 -1.69 3.96 9.59
N VAL A 302 -2.46 2.87 9.60
CA VAL A 302 -3.54 2.66 8.62
C VAL A 302 -4.63 3.73 8.75
N SER A 303 -5.04 4.07 9.99
CA SER A 303 -5.98 5.16 10.22
C SER A 303 -5.46 6.50 9.68
N LEU A 304 -4.19 6.84 9.94
CA LEU A 304 -3.56 8.04 9.40
C LEU A 304 -3.49 8.04 7.86
N ILE A 305 -3.27 6.88 7.24
CA ILE A 305 -3.31 6.73 5.78
C ILE A 305 -4.71 6.96 5.23
N ASN A 306 -5.75 6.42 5.87
CA ASN A 306 -7.14 6.65 5.47
C ASN A 306 -7.51 8.13 5.60
N THR A 307 -7.10 8.82 6.67
CA THR A 307 -7.31 10.26 6.81
C THR A 307 -6.55 11.06 5.75
N ALA A 308 -5.31 10.68 5.45
CA ALA A 308 -4.49 11.38 4.46
C ALA A 308 -5.05 11.22 3.04
N PHE A 309 -5.32 9.99 2.63
CA PHE A 309 -5.64 9.67 1.24
C PHE A 309 -7.13 9.52 0.98
N GLY A 310 -8.01 9.54 1.98
CA GLY A 310 -9.44 9.24 1.82
C GLY A 310 -10.11 10.01 0.68
N VAL A 311 -9.95 11.34 0.63
CA VAL A 311 -10.53 12.19 -0.42
C VAL A 311 -9.91 11.89 -1.79
N VAL A 312 -8.59 11.67 -1.84
CA VAL A 312 -7.89 11.31 -3.08
C VAL A 312 -8.38 9.96 -3.59
N LEU A 313 -8.51 8.95 -2.72
CA LEU A 313 -8.97 7.60 -3.07
C LEU A 313 -10.41 7.62 -3.55
N LEU A 314 -11.28 8.40 -2.90
CA LEU A 314 -12.66 8.58 -3.33
C LEU A 314 -12.72 9.18 -4.73
N ALA A 315 -12.01 10.29 -4.95
CA ALA A 315 -11.98 10.98 -6.24
C ALA A 315 -11.33 10.12 -7.35
N VAL A 316 -10.24 9.41 -7.05
CA VAL A 316 -9.60 8.46 -7.97
C VAL A 316 -10.55 7.34 -8.35
N THR A 317 -11.28 6.77 -7.39
CA THR A 317 -12.19 5.64 -7.64
C THR A 317 -13.37 6.09 -8.50
N ILE A 318 -14.02 7.20 -8.16
CA ILE A 318 -15.13 7.76 -8.96
C ILE A 318 -14.64 8.08 -10.38
N SER A 319 -13.51 8.79 -10.50
CA SER A 319 -12.89 9.10 -11.78
C SER A 319 -12.65 7.82 -12.58
N CYS A 320 -12.04 6.81 -11.99
CA CYS A 320 -11.74 5.57 -12.70
C CYS A 320 -12.99 4.82 -13.15
N LEU A 321 -14.04 4.75 -12.32
CA LEU A 321 -15.32 4.15 -12.70
C LEU A 321 -15.95 4.88 -13.89
N LEU A 322 -15.91 6.21 -13.89
CA LEU A 322 -16.38 7.02 -15.02
C LEU A 322 -15.58 6.73 -16.30
N HIS A 323 -14.25 6.66 -16.21
CA HIS A 323 -13.43 6.36 -17.39
C HIS A 323 -13.64 4.93 -17.90
N LEU A 324 -13.85 3.95 -17.02
CA LEU A 324 -14.18 2.57 -17.41
C LEU A 324 -15.54 2.46 -18.11
N ILE A 325 -16.41 3.48 -18.03
CA ILE A 325 -17.65 3.56 -18.80
C ILE A 325 -17.41 4.35 -20.09
N ILE A 326 -16.71 5.49 -20.01
CA ILE A 326 -16.50 6.41 -21.13
C ILE A 326 -15.59 5.81 -22.21
N THR A 327 -14.47 5.19 -21.84
CA THR A 327 -13.48 4.70 -22.81
C THR A 327 -14.02 3.55 -23.67
N PRO A 328 -14.72 2.53 -23.12
CA PRO A 328 -15.36 1.50 -23.93
C PRO A 328 -16.47 2.03 -24.84
N TYR A 329 -17.22 3.06 -24.43
CA TYR A 329 -18.19 3.71 -25.32
C TYR A 329 -17.52 4.23 -26.60
N PHE A 330 -16.37 4.91 -26.46
CA PHE A 330 -15.61 5.38 -27.62
C PHE A 330 -15.04 4.25 -28.48
N LEU A 331 -14.64 3.13 -27.86
CA LEU A 331 -14.23 1.91 -28.58
C LEU A 331 -15.37 1.37 -29.44
N ILE A 332 -16.57 1.20 -28.88
CA ILE A 332 -17.73 0.61 -29.57
C ILE A 332 -18.18 1.48 -30.74
N VAL A 333 -18.31 2.79 -30.51
CA VAL A 333 -18.78 3.72 -31.55
C VAL A 333 -17.82 3.77 -32.73
N GLN A 334 -16.51 3.64 -32.49
CA GLN A 334 -15.49 3.76 -33.54
C GLN A 334 -15.04 2.40 -34.13
N ALA A 335 -15.43 1.26 -33.53
CA ALA A 335 -15.10 -0.06 -34.05
C ALA A 335 -15.69 -0.36 -35.45
N ASN A 336 -16.79 0.31 -35.80
CA ASN A 336 -17.46 0.14 -37.09
C ASN A 336 -16.83 0.98 -38.24
N GLU A 337 -15.88 1.86 -37.94
CA GLU A 337 -15.17 2.63 -38.97
C GLU A 337 -14.03 1.78 -39.57
N LYS A 338 -14.17 1.43 -40.85
CA LYS A 338 -13.14 0.68 -41.60
C LYS A 338 -11.85 1.52 -41.64
N HIS A 339 -10.79 1.05 -40.94
CA HIS A 339 -9.36 1.40 -41.09
C HIS A 339 -8.60 2.04 -39.90
N GLU A 340 -9.07 1.91 -38.65
CA GLU A 340 -8.46 2.60 -37.51
C GLU A 340 -7.91 1.67 -36.39
N TRP A 341 -7.19 0.59 -36.75
CA TRP A 341 -6.64 -0.37 -35.78
C TRP A 341 -5.70 0.25 -34.73
N ILE A 342 -4.93 1.29 -35.10
CA ILE A 342 -4.06 2.01 -34.18
C ILE A 342 -4.89 2.72 -33.11
N PHE A 343 -6.01 3.34 -33.50
CA PHE A 343 -6.93 3.97 -32.56
C PHE A 343 -7.52 2.95 -31.59
N LEU A 344 -7.96 1.79 -32.09
CA LEU A 344 -8.47 0.70 -31.24
C LEU A 344 -7.42 0.22 -30.22
N VAL A 345 -6.17 0.03 -30.66
CA VAL A 345 -5.06 -0.35 -29.76
C VAL A 345 -4.81 0.71 -28.69
N VAL A 346 -4.83 1.99 -29.06
CA VAL A 346 -4.64 3.11 -28.11
C VAL A 346 -5.77 3.17 -27.10
N GLN A 347 -7.02 3.04 -27.52
CA GLN A 347 -8.17 3.06 -26.62
C GLN A 347 -8.19 1.85 -25.69
N ALA A 348 -7.85 0.65 -26.20
CA ALA A 348 -7.64 -0.52 -25.36
C ALA A 348 -6.50 -0.30 -24.34
N GLY A 349 -5.42 0.38 -24.75
CA GLY A 349 -4.35 0.82 -23.86
C GLY A 349 -4.84 1.74 -22.75
N TRP A 350 -5.71 2.72 -23.07
CA TRP A 350 -6.35 3.57 -22.06
C TRP A 350 -7.22 2.77 -21.09
N CYS A 351 -8.03 1.81 -21.56
CA CYS A 351 -8.78 0.90 -20.68
C CYS A 351 -7.86 0.16 -19.72
N ILE A 352 -6.73 -0.37 -20.21
CA ILE A 352 -5.73 -1.04 -19.37
C ILE A 352 -5.10 -0.06 -18.37
N ILE A 353 -4.81 1.20 -18.76
CA ILE A 353 -4.38 2.25 -17.82
C ILE A 353 -5.40 2.40 -16.70
N HIS A 354 -6.68 2.59 -17.01
CA HIS A 354 -7.73 2.79 -16.00
C HIS A 354 -7.85 1.57 -15.06
N ILE A 355 -7.85 0.35 -15.59
CA ILE A 355 -7.83 -0.88 -14.76
C ILE A 355 -6.58 -0.91 -13.86
N SER A 356 -5.40 -0.60 -14.43
CA SER A 356 -4.15 -0.61 -13.67
C SER A 356 -4.15 0.40 -12.53
N ARG A 357 -4.79 1.58 -12.69
CA ARG A 357 -4.94 2.58 -11.62
C ARG A 357 -5.71 2.03 -10.43
N MET A 358 -6.80 1.28 -10.66
CA MET A 358 -7.50 0.58 -9.58
C MET A 358 -6.61 -0.47 -8.91
N LEU A 359 -5.84 -1.22 -9.69
CA LEU A 359 -4.93 -2.24 -9.12
C LEU A 359 -3.81 -1.62 -8.27
N ILE A 360 -3.26 -0.48 -8.68
CA ILE A 360 -2.20 0.26 -7.95
C ILE A 360 -2.66 0.61 -6.54
N ILE A 361 -3.94 0.97 -6.36
CA ILE A 361 -4.51 1.30 -5.04
C ILE A 361 -5.03 0.07 -4.29
N VAL A 362 -5.74 -0.85 -4.94
CA VAL A 362 -6.40 -1.97 -4.24
C VAL A 362 -5.41 -3.05 -3.82
N GLN A 363 -4.45 -3.42 -4.68
CA GLN A 363 -3.54 -4.54 -4.42
C GLN A 363 -2.69 -4.39 -3.14
N PRO A 364 -2.01 -3.25 -2.87
CA PRO A 364 -1.25 -3.09 -1.64
C PRO A 364 -2.14 -3.11 -0.39
N SER A 365 -3.34 -2.56 -0.48
CA SER A 365 -4.32 -2.52 0.62
C SER A 365 -4.82 -3.91 0.94
N TYR A 366 -5.26 -4.66 -0.08
CA TYR A 366 -5.65 -6.05 0.06
C TYR A 366 -4.54 -6.91 0.67
N SER A 367 -3.32 -6.79 0.15
CA SER A 367 -2.17 -7.55 0.67
C SER A 367 -1.90 -7.23 2.15
N THR A 368 -2.02 -5.96 2.54
CA THR A 368 -1.79 -5.52 3.93
C THR A 368 -2.87 -6.04 4.87
N VAL A 369 -4.15 -5.99 4.45
CA VAL A 369 -5.27 -6.55 5.21
C VAL A 369 -5.17 -8.07 5.34
N ALA A 370 -4.76 -8.76 4.27
CA ALA A 370 -4.55 -10.21 4.29
C ALA A 370 -3.47 -10.61 5.32
N GLU A 371 -2.37 -9.85 5.40
CA GLU A 371 -1.36 -10.05 6.43
C GLU A 371 -1.89 -9.74 7.84
N GLY A 372 -2.77 -8.74 7.99
CA GLY A 372 -3.48 -8.51 9.25
C GLY A 372 -4.36 -9.68 9.69
N LYS A 373 -5.09 -10.31 8.76
CA LYS A 373 -5.88 -11.52 9.02
C LYS A 373 -4.99 -12.70 9.40
N ARG A 374 -3.83 -12.84 8.74
CA ARG A 374 -2.83 -13.85 9.09
C ARG A 374 -2.28 -13.68 10.51
N THR A 375 -2.13 -12.44 10.99
CA THR A 375 -1.78 -12.16 12.39
C THR A 375 -2.79 -12.81 13.34
N ALA A 376 -4.09 -12.64 13.09
CA ALA A 376 -5.15 -13.23 13.91
C ALA A 376 -5.10 -14.76 13.91
N THR A 377 -4.84 -15.38 12.76
CA THR A 377 -4.66 -16.84 12.67
C THR A 377 -3.48 -17.32 13.51
N LEU A 378 -2.32 -16.66 13.43
CA LEU A 378 -1.12 -17.04 14.19
C LEU A 378 -1.32 -16.86 15.70
N VAL A 379 -1.96 -15.77 16.13
CA VAL A 379 -2.28 -15.52 17.54
C VAL A 379 -3.26 -16.57 18.06
N SER A 380 -4.28 -16.93 17.28
CA SER A 380 -5.21 -18.01 17.65
C SER A 380 -4.52 -19.36 17.78
N GLN A 381 -3.61 -19.72 16.86
CA GLN A 381 -2.82 -20.94 16.94
C GLN A 381 -1.91 -20.96 18.18
N LEU A 382 -1.24 -19.85 18.48
CA LEU A 382 -0.45 -19.70 19.69
C LEU A 382 -1.31 -19.87 20.96
N LEU A 383 -2.50 -19.30 20.98
CA LEU A 383 -3.43 -19.42 22.11
C LEU A 383 -3.87 -20.87 22.35
N SER A 384 -4.00 -21.67 21.29
CA SER A 384 -4.34 -23.10 21.38
C SER A 384 -3.20 -23.97 21.90
N CYS A 385 -1.94 -23.56 21.75
CA CYS A 385 -0.76 -24.35 22.11
C CYS A 385 -0.02 -23.85 23.36
N CYS A 386 -0.36 -22.66 23.89
CA CYS A 386 0.26 -22.08 25.08
C CYS A 386 -0.54 -22.41 26.36
N PHE A 387 0.09 -23.14 27.27
CA PHE A 387 -0.51 -23.53 28.57
C PHE A 387 -0.09 -22.65 29.75
N GLU A 388 0.90 -21.76 29.56
CA GLU A 388 1.36 -20.86 30.61
C GLU A 388 0.42 -19.66 30.76
N ALA A 389 -0.04 -19.41 31.99
CA ALA A 389 -1.12 -18.46 32.29
C ALA A 389 -0.79 -17.02 31.87
N ASP A 390 0.42 -16.54 32.18
CA ASP A 390 0.82 -15.16 31.87
C ASP A 390 0.95 -14.91 30.36
N VAL A 391 1.52 -15.88 29.64
CA VAL A 391 1.65 -15.86 28.18
C VAL A 391 0.28 -15.91 27.52
N ARG A 392 -0.60 -16.79 28.00
CA ARG A 392 -1.96 -16.93 27.50
C ARG A 392 -2.76 -15.63 27.68
N ARG A 393 -2.65 -14.98 28.85
CA ARG A 393 -3.29 -13.70 29.13
C ARG A 393 -2.89 -12.62 28.11
N GLU A 394 -1.60 -12.48 27.80
CA GLU A 394 -1.16 -11.51 26.78
C GLU A 394 -1.70 -11.87 25.39
N LEU A 395 -1.74 -13.16 25.02
CA LEU A 395 -2.33 -13.60 23.75
C LEU A 395 -3.84 -13.34 23.68
N GLU A 396 -4.57 -13.45 24.79
CA GLU A 396 -5.99 -13.11 24.88
C GLU A 396 -6.20 -11.60 24.66
N ILE A 397 -5.36 -10.75 25.28
CA ILE A 397 -5.35 -9.30 25.03
C ILE A 397 -5.08 -9.02 23.55
N PHE A 398 -4.09 -9.70 22.96
CA PHE A 398 -3.78 -9.52 21.54
C PHE A 398 -4.95 -9.94 20.65
N SER A 399 -5.57 -11.08 20.93
CA SER A 399 -6.74 -11.58 20.21
C SER A 399 -7.90 -10.57 20.26
N LEU A 400 -8.20 -10.03 21.45
CA LEU A 400 -9.22 -8.98 21.61
C LEU A 400 -8.88 -7.71 20.82
N GLN A 401 -7.61 -7.28 20.82
CA GLN A 401 -7.20 -6.14 20.01
C GLN A 401 -7.39 -6.38 18.52
N LEU A 402 -7.06 -7.57 18.02
CA LEU A 402 -7.24 -7.94 16.61
C LEU A 402 -8.71 -7.96 16.21
N LEU A 403 -9.59 -8.37 17.13
CA LEU A 403 -11.04 -8.36 16.94
C LEU A 403 -11.61 -6.93 16.91
N HIS A 404 -11.20 -6.07 17.85
CA HIS A 404 -11.77 -4.73 18.02
C HIS A 404 -11.10 -3.64 17.18
N ARG A 405 -9.91 -3.88 16.65
CA ARG A 405 -9.19 -2.94 15.77
C ARG A 405 -8.84 -3.58 14.42
N PRO A 406 -9.86 -3.92 13.60
CA PRO A 406 -9.61 -4.52 12.29
C PRO A 406 -8.79 -3.56 11.42
N LEU A 407 -7.81 -4.12 10.71
CA LEU A 407 -7.07 -3.39 9.69
C LEU A 407 -7.95 -3.22 8.46
N GLU A 408 -8.35 -1.98 8.19
CA GLU A 408 -9.20 -1.64 7.06
C GLU A 408 -8.69 -0.38 6.35
N PHE A 409 -8.54 -0.47 5.03
CA PHE A 409 -8.31 0.69 4.18
C PHE A 409 -9.63 1.14 3.59
N SER A 410 -9.97 2.41 3.77
CA SER A 410 -11.25 2.95 3.28
C SER A 410 -11.09 4.33 2.67
N ALA A 411 -11.95 4.63 1.70
CA ALA A 411 -12.06 5.96 1.11
C ALA A 411 -13.10 6.77 1.89
N CYS A 412 -12.64 7.68 2.76
CA CYS A 412 -13.52 8.52 3.61
C CYS A 412 -14.51 7.73 4.48
N GLY A 413 -14.27 6.44 4.75
CA GLY A 413 -15.22 5.57 5.44
C GLY A 413 -16.45 5.18 4.60
N LEU A 414 -16.54 5.59 3.33
CA LEU A 414 -17.68 5.29 2.46
C LEU A 414 -17.64 3.86 1.91
N PHE A 415 -16.45 3.39 1.54
CA PHE A 415 -16.23 2.02 1.10
C PHE A 415 -14.82 1.55 1.42
N SER A 416 -14.68 0.25 1.64
CA SER A 416 -13.41 -0.42 1.87
C SER A 416 -12.70 -0.70 0.53
N LEU A 417 -11.38 -0.53 0.51
CA LEU A 417 -10.53 -0.86 -0.62
C LEU A 417 -10.20 -2.36 -0.61
N ASP A 418 -11.17 -3.18 -0.94
CA ASP A 418 -11.07 -4.64 -0.96
C ASP A 418 -11.16 -5.22 -2.38
N ARG A 419 -11.04 -6.54 -2.50
CA ARG A 419 -11.19 -7.24 -3.79
C ARG A 419 -12.60 -7.11 -4.35
N ASN A 420 -13.61 -6.87 -3.53
CA ASN A 420 -14.98 -6.70 -4.00
C ASN A 420 -15.09 -5.45 -4.86
N LEU A 421 -14.30 -4.40 -4.60
CA LEU A 421 -14.23 -3.25 -5.51
C LEU A 421 -13.79 -3.65 -6.93
N ILE A 422 -12.78 -4.52 -7.06
CA ILE A 422 -12.32 -5.03 -8.37
C ILE A 422 -13.36 -5.98 -8.97
N THR A 423 -13.95 -6.85 -8.17
CA THR A 423 -14.96 -7.81 -8.63
C THR A 423 -16.23 -7.10 -9.07
N SER A 424 -16.67 -6.06 -8.38
CA SER A 424 -17.80 -5.20 -8.77
C SER A 424 -17.54 -4.50 -10.09
N VAL A 425 -16.31 -4.02 -10.33
CA VAL A 425 -15.92 -3.48 -11.64
C VAL A 425 -16.01 -4.55 -12.74
N ARG A 426 -15.52 -5.78 -12.48
CA ARG A 426 -15.65 -6.90 -13.43
C ARG A 426 -17.10 -7.33 -13.66
N ILE A 427 -17.93 -7.31 -12.63
CA ILE A 427 -19.35 -7.65 -12.70
C ILE A 427 -20.13 -6.58 -13.48
N LEU A 428 -19.79 -5.30 -13.31
CA LEU A 428 -20.39 -4.23 -14.10
C LEU A 428 -20.07 -4.43 -15.59
N ASP A 429 -18.81 -4.69 -15.95
CA ASP A 429 -18.38 -4.95 -17.33
C ASP A 429 -19.15 -6.14 -17.95
N TYR A 430 -19.26 -7.25 -17.20
CA TYR A 430 -20.01 -8.45 -17.62
C TYR A 430 -21.53 -8.23 -17.70
N SER A 431 -22.10 -7.40 -16.81
CA SER A 431 -23.52 -7.08 -16.81
C SER A 431 -23.91 -6.19 -17.99
N TYR A 432 -23.03 -5.27 -18.40
CA TYR A 432 -23.22 -4.46 -19.61
C TYR A 432 -23.12 -5.32 -20.88
N GLU A 433 -22.17 -6.26 -20.93
CA GLU A 433 -22.05 -7.23 -22.04
C GLU A 433 -23.31 -8.09 -22.19
N LYS A 434 -23.87 -8.58 -21.06
CA LYS A 434 -25.10 -9.37 -21.05
C LYS A 434 -26.34 -8.56 -21.47
N GLN A 435 -26.44 -7.29 -21.08
CA GLN A 435 -27.57 -6.43 -21.48
C GLN A 435 -27.54 -6.07 -22.97
N MET A 436 -26.36 -5.85 -23.57
CA MET A 436 -26.25 -5.62 -25.02
C MET A 436 -26.59 -6.87 -25.85
N HIS A 437 -26.30 -8.07 -25.34
CA HIS A 437 -26.72 -9.30 -26.01
C HIS A 437 -28.24 -9.52 -26.00
N LEU A 438 -28.92 -9.06 -24.94
CA LEU A 438 -30.38 -9.17 -24.82
C LEU A 438 -31.15 -8.09 -25.62
N SER A 439 -30.51 -6.98 -25.98
CA SER A 439 -31.14 -5.93 -26.80
C SER A 439 -30.99 -6.14 -28.31
N ASN A 440 -30.13 -7.08 -28.73
CA ASN A 440 -29.86 -7.43 -30.13
C ASN A 440 -30.56 -8.73 -30.57
N THR A 441 -31.43 -9.28 -29.73
CA THR A 441 -32.38 -10.37 -30.00
C THR A 441 -33.77 -9.85 -29.82
#